data_AF-R9M269-F1
#
_entry.id   AF-R9M269-F1
#
_cell.length_a   1.000
_cell.length_b   1.000
_cell.length_c   1.000
_cell.angle_alpha   90.00
_cell.angle_beta   90.00
_cell.angle_gamma   90.00
#
_symmetry.space_group_name_H-M   'P 1'
#
loop_
_entity.id
_entity.type
_entity.pdbx_description
1 polymer ?
#
loop_
_entity_poly.entity_id
_entity_poly.type
_entity_poly.pdbx_seq_one_letter_code
_entity_poly.pdbx_strand_id
1 'polypeptide(L)'
;MIPFLPVYAQEQTALQQSITEAESALTSFEQNTVNVERFLALAKEYTDFSELTTPIISEFVDKIIVHAPEKVDRDTPQKVDIYLKFIGRFDLPALELTPEEEKRQASLHRHRLKSRERYQKIKVGEHAAGQPFKLICKCCGEEFESKRSNTLFCGPNCRAKFYQQEAAAGRSRECVCGNCGKEFTTTRSNVKYCCEACQREAHRKMRYHRQKRTEEQRSEIV
;
A
#
# COMPACT_ATOMS: atom_id res chain seq x y z
N MET A 1 -51.45 9.20 -61.12
CA MET A 1 -49.98 9.05 -61.08
C MET A 1 -49.64 8.37 -59.77
N ILE A 2 -49.00 7.20 -59.83
CA ILE A 2 -48.76 6.34 -58.66
C ILE A 2 -47.46 6.81 -57.96
N PRO A 3 -47.48 7.21 -56.67
CA PRO A 3 -46.32 7.81 -55.99
C PRO A 3 -45.24 6.81 -55.54
N PHE A 4 -45.42 5.52 -55.82
CA PHE A 4 -44.77 4.42 -55.09
C PHE A 4 -43.41 3.96 -55.67
N LEU A 5 -43.16 4.23 -56.96
CA LEU A 5 -41.94 3.83 -57.67
C LEU A 5 -40.63 4.46 -57.14
N PRO A 6 -40.57 5.77 -56.80
CA PRO A 6 -39.32 6.37 -56.30
C PRO A 6 -38.95 5.87 -54.90
N VAL A 7 -39.93 5.62 -54.04
CA VAL A 7 -39.71 5.09 -52.69
C VAL A 7 -39.15 3.67 -52.75
N TYR A 8 -39.75 2.82 -53.58
CA TYR A 8 -39.30 1.44 -53.76
C TYR A 8 -37.89 1.35 -54.37
N ALA A 9 -37.57 2.22 -55.34
CA ALA A 9 -36.22 2.28 -55.91
C ALA A 9 -35.17 2.71 -54.87
N GLN A 10 -35.53 3.67 -54.01
CA GLN A 10 -34.65 4.13 -52.93
C GLN A 10 -34.42 3.03 -51.89
N GLU A 11 -35.48 2.30 -51.49
CA GLU A 11 -35.38 1.13 -50.62
C GLU A 11 -34.52 0.02 -51.22
N GLN A 12 -34.62 -0.26 -52.52
CA GLN A 12 -33.76 -1.24 -53.19
C GLN A 12 -32.29 -0.83 -53.18
N THR A 13 -31.97 0.45 -53.42
CA THR A 13 -30.58 0.92 -53.36
C THR A 13 -30.00 0.87 -51.95
N ALA A 14 -30.81 1.19 -50.93
CA ALA A 14 -30.38 1.11 -49.53
C ALA A 14 -30.15 -0.35 -49.10
N LEU A 15 -31.01 -1.27 -49.52
CA LEU A 15 -30.84 -2.70 -49.26
C LEU A 15 -29.59 -3.25 -49.97
N GLN A 16 -29.36 -2.89 -51.23
CA GLN A 16 -28.15 -3.29 -51.96
C GLN A 16 -26.87 -2.77 -51.29
N GLN A 17 -26.87 -1.52 -50.84
CA GLN A 17 -25.76 -0.96 -50.06
C GLN A 17 -25.53 -1.77 -48.78
N SER A 18 -26.59 -2.06 -48.03
CA SER A 18 -26.48 -2.86 -46.79
C SER A 18 -25.96 -4.27 -47.03
N ILE A 19 -26.32 -4.90 -48.16
CA ILE A 19 -25.83 -6.23 -48.54
C ILE A 19 -24.34 -6.13 -48.86
N THR A 20 -23.91 -5.15 -49.66
CA THR A 20 -22.49 -4.98 -49.99
C THR A 20 -21.63 -4.67 -48.76
N GLU A 21 -22.15 -3.88 -47.82
CA GLU A 21 -21.48 -3.62 -46.55
C GLU A 21 -21.37 -4.90 -45.71
N ALA A 22 -22.48 -5.65 -45.58
CA ALA A 22 -22.49 -6.91 -44.84
C ALA A 22 -21.56 -7.97 -45.46
N GLU A 23 -21.52 -8.09 -46.79
CA GLU A 23 -20.61 -8.98 -47.52
C GLU A 23 -19.14 -8.56 -47.33
N SER A 24 -18.85 -7.25 -47.35
CA SER A 24 -17.50 -6.74 -47.08
C SER A 24 -17.06 -7.03 -45.63
N ALA A 25 -18.00 -6.94 -44.68
CA ALA A 25 -17.75 -7.27 -43.29
C ALA A 25 -17.49 -8.78 -43.14
N LEU A 26 -18.33 -9.65 -43.72
CA LEU A 26 -18.16 -11.10 -43.65
C LEU A 26 -16.85 -11.56 -44.29
N THR A 27 -16.51 -11.05 -45.47
CA THR A 27 -15.23 -11.37 -46.13
C THR A 27 -14.03 -10.91 -45.32
N SER A 28 -14.10 -9.75 -44.66
CA SER A 28 -13.05 -9.32 -43.74
C SER A 28 -12.92 -10.25 -42.52
N PHE A 29 -14.04 -10.74 -41.99
CA PHE A 29 -14.05 -11.70 -40.88
C PHE A 29 -13.48 -13.05 -41.28
N GLU A 30 -13.85 -13.59 -42.44
CA GLU A 30 -13.32 -14.86 -42.96
C GLU A 30 -11.80 -14.78 -43.22
N GLN A 31 -11.33 -13.67 -43.78
CA GLN A 31 -9.90 -13.42 -43.95
C GLN A 31 -9.19 -13.36 -42.60
N ASN A 32 -9.78 -12.69 -41.61
CA ASN A 32 -9.23 -12.62 -40.26
C ASN A 32 -9.19 -14.00 -39.58
N THR A 33 -10.21 -14.85 -39.74
CA THR A 33 -10.19 -16.22 -39.18
C THR A 33 -9.12 -17.10 -39.81
N VAL A 34 -8.96 -17.05 -41.14
CA VAL A 34 -7.90 -17.78 -41.85
C VAL A 34 -6.51 -17.29 -41.45
N ASN A 35 -6.36 -15.98 -41.25
CA ASN A 35 -5.12 -15.37 -40.80
C ASN A 35 -4.75 -15.81 -39.37
N VAL A 36 -5.73 -15.93 -38.45
CA VAL A 36 -5.51 -16.41 -37.08
C VAL A 36 -5.10 -17.89 -37.06
N GLU A 37 -5.75 -18.74 -37.86
CA GLU A 37 -5.38 -20.16 -37.96
C GLU A 37 -3.96 -20.35 -38.48
N ARG A 38 -3.57 -19.59 -39.51
CA ARG A 38 -2.21 -19.60 -40.07
C ARG A 38 -1.18 -19.11 -39.06
N PHE A 39 -1.51 -18.07 -38.29
CA PHE A 39 -0.67 -17.60 -37.20
C PHE A 39 -0.49 -18.66 -36.11
N LEU A 40 -1.57 -19.32 -35.69
CA LEU A 40 -1.51 -20.37 -34.67
C LEU A 40 -0.70 -21.58 -35.14
N ALA A 41 -0.78 -21.93 -36.43
CA ALA A 41 0.04 -22.99 -37.01
C ALA A 41 1.54 -22.63 -36.96
N LEU A 42 1.90 -21.43 -37.41
CA LEU A 42 3.28 -20.93 -37.34
C LEU A 42 3.76 -20.81 -35.89
N ALA A 43 2.95 -20.25 -35.00
CA ALA A 43 3.31 -20.08 -33.60
C ALA A 43 3.59 -21.42 -32.91
N LYS A 44 2.81 -22.48 -33.22
CA LYS A 44 3.04 -23.83 -32.70
C LYS A 44 4.30 -24.50 -33.26
N GLU A 45 4.66 -24.21 -34.50
CA GLU A 45 5.89 -24.73 -35.10
C GLU A 45 7.13 -24.10 -34.45
N TYR A 46 6.99 -22.86 -33.98
CA TYR A 46 8.04 -22.07 -33.33
C TYR A 46 7.77 -21.83 -31.83
N THR A 47 7.06 -22.71 -31.10
CA THR A 47 6.85 -22.52 -29.64
C THR A 47 8.11 -22.78 -28.80
N ASP A 48 9.07 -23.56 -29.31
CA ASP A 48 10.31 -23.94 -28.60
C ASP A 48 11.57 -23.60 -29.43
N PHE A 49 11.73 -22.35 -29.89
CA PHE A 49 13.02 -21.92 -30.44
C PHE A 49 13.99 -21.51 -29.33
N SER A 50 15.19 -22.06 -29.36
CA SER A 50 16.32 -21.63 -28.51
C SER A 50 16.97 -20.33 -29.02
N GLU A 51 16.83 -20.01 -30.31
CA GLU A 51 17.41 -18.81 -30.93
C GLU A 51 16.38 -18.08 -31.80
N LEU A 52 16.20 -16.78 -31.54
CA LEU A 52 15.33 -15.89 -32.30
C LEU A 52 16.09 -15.41 -33.55
N THR A 53 15.88 -16.05 -34.69
CA THR A 53 16.56 -15.67 -35.95
C THR A 53 15.79 -14.59 -36.72
N THR A 54 16.51 -13.70 -37.40
CA THR A 54 15.95 -12.63 -38.25
C THR A 54 14.86 -13.10 -39.24
N PRO A 55 14.99 -14.24 -39.96
CA PRO A 55 13.92 -14.75 -40.82
C PRO A 55 12.61 -14.99 -40.05
N ILE A 56 12.67 -15.60 -38.86
CA ILE A 56 11.48 -15.83 -38.01
C ILE A 56 10.81 -14.48 -37.66
N ILE A 57 11.59 -13.49 -37.23
CA ILE A 57 11.06 -12.15 -36.91
C ILE A 57 10.37 -11.53 -38.13
N SER A 58 10.99 -11.64 -39.31
CA SER A 58 10.44 -11.10 -40.56
C SER A 58 9.16 -11.80 -41.02
N GLU A 59 8.95 -13.05 -40.61
CA GLU A 59 7.73 -13.80 -40.90
C GLU A 59 6.58 -13.37 -40.00
N PHE A 60 6.84 -13.14 -38.71
CA PHE A 60 5.81 -12.79 -37.72
C PHE A 60 5.49 -11.29 -37.66
N VAL A 61 6.48 -10.43 -37.81
CA VAL A 61 6.35 -8.98 -37.64
C VAL A 61 6.13 -8.30 -38.99
N ASP A 62 5.08 -7.48 -39.06
CA ASP A 62 4.77 -6.62 -40.21
C ASP A 62 5.60 -5.33 -40.16
N LYS A 63 5.45 -4.58 -39.06
CA LYS A 63 6.18 -3.33 -38.84
C LYS A 63 6.45 -3.08 -37.35
N ILE A 64 7.53 -2.38 -37.08
CA ILE A 64 7.92 -1.93 -35.75
C ILE A 64 7.92 -0.41 -35.75
N ILE A 65 7.07 0.20 -34.92
CA ILE A 65 7.02 1.66 -34.76
C ILE A 65 7.80 2.02 -33.49
N VAL A 66 8.92 2.69 -33.68
CA VAL A 66 9.76 3.18 -32.59
C VAL A 66 9.42 4.64 -32.36
N HIS A 67 8.90 4.96 -31.18
CA HIS A 67 8.57 6.34 -30.82
C HIS A 67 9.81 7.10 -30.37
N ALA A 68 9.73 8.43 -30.41
CA ALA A 68 10.79 9.29 -29.88
C ALA A 68 11.00 9.03 -28.37
N PRO A 69 12.25 9.05 -27.88
CA PRO A 69 12.54 8.81 -26.48
C PRO A 69 11.99 9.94 -25.60
N GLU A 70 11.26 9.58 -24.55
CA GLU A 70 10.77 10.54 -23.57
C GLU A 70 11.81 10.69 -22.44
N LYS A 71 12.26 11.90 -22.15
CA LYS A 71 13.21 12.16 -21.05
C LYS A 71 12.47 12.23 -19.73
N VAL A 72 12.49 11.15 -18.96
CA VAL A 72 11.98 11.12 -17.58
C VAL A 72 13.15 10.88 -16.62
N ASP A 73 13.59 11.96 -15.94
CA ASP A 73 14.68 11.93 -14.96
C ASP A 73 16.02 11.32 -15.46
N ARG A 74 16.23 10.01 -15.25
CA ARG A 74 17.48 9.27 -15.55
C ARG A 74 17.28 8.08 -16.50
N ASP A 75 16.05 7.65 -16.69
CA ASP A 75 15.70 6.58 -17.62
C ASP A 75 14.98 7.23 -18.81
N THR A 76 15.43 6.95 -20.02
CA THR A 76 14.73 7.36 -21.25
C THR A 76 13.97 6.15 -21.78
N PRO A 77 12.74 5.87 -21.29
CA PRO A 77 11.93 4.80 -21.85
C PRO A 77 11.64 5.11 -23.31
N GLN A 78 11.96 4.17 -24.20
CA GLN A 78 11.61 4.24 -25.60
C GLN A 78 10.40 3.33 -25.82
N LYS A 79 9.28 3.93 -26.22
CA LYS A 79 8.08 3.17 -26.54
C LYS A 79 8.26 2.51 -27.91
N VAL A 80 8.02 1.20 -27.99
CA VAL A 80 8.08 0.41 -29.22
C VAL A 80 6.73 -0.28 -29.39
N ASP A 81 6.04 0.00 -30.49
CA ASP A 81 4.81 -0.69 -30.88
C ASP A 81 5.13 -1.72 -31.97
N ILE A 82 4.83 -3.00 -31.74
CA ILE A 82 5.08 -4.09 -32.69
C ILE A 82 3.75 -4.51 -33.33
N TYR A 83 3.71 -4.51 -34.67
CA TYR A 83 2.57 -4.99 -35.45
C TYR A 83 2.88 -6.37 -36.00
N LEU A 84 2.02 -7.34 -35.70
CA LEU A 84 2.12 -8.71 -36.20
C LEU A 84 1.27 -8.86 -37.47
N LYS A 85 1.77 -9.57 -38.49
CA LYS A 85 1.11 -9.67 -39.82
C LYS A 85 -0.33 -10.19 -39.78
N PHE A 86 -0.66 -11.01 -38.78
CA PHE A 86 -1.92 -11.74 -38.72
C PHE A 86 -2.90 -11.26 -37.63
N ILE A 87 -2.43 -10.43 -36.69
CA ILE A 87 -3.20 -9.99 -35.50
C ILE A 87 -3.22 -8.45 -35.37
N GLY A 88 -2.35 -7.74 -36.10
CA GLY A 88 -2.24 -6.27 -36.01
C GLY A 88 -1.44 -5.84 -34.78
N ARG A 89 -1.89 -4.78 -34.09
CA ARG A 89 -1.20 -4.25 -32.89
C ARG A 89 -1.35 -5.24 -31.74
N PHE A 90 -0.23 -5.79 -31.27
CA PHE A 90 -0.22 -6.63 -30.08
C PHE A 90 0.20 -5.80 -28.87
N ASP A 91 -0.73 -5.58 -27.95
CA ASP A 91 -0.43 -5.00 -26.65
C ASP A 91 -0.12 -6.16 -25.69
N LEU A 92 1.15 -6.27 -25.26
CA LEU A 92 1.50 -7.24 -24.23
C LEU A 92 0.66 -6.93 -22.98
N PRO A 93 -0.06 -7.92 -22.42
CA PRO A 93 -0.69 -7.72 -21.13
C PRO A 93 0.39 -7.34 -20.12
N ALA A 94 0.09 -6.34 -19.29
CA ALA A 94 0.99 -5.98 -18.20
C ALA A 94 1.29 -7.25 -17.41
N LEU A 95 2.57 -7.61 -17.30
CA LEU A 95 2.96 -8.72 -16.43
C LEU A 95 2.46 -8.34 -15.03
N GLU A 96 1.46 -9.05 -14.56
CA GLU A 96 1.03 -8.94 -13.17
C GLU A 96 2.18 -9.48 -12.32
N LEU A 97 2.96 -8.55 -11.80
CA LEU A 97 4.05 -8.86 -10.91
C LEU A 97 3.46 -9.61 -9.72
N THR A 98 4.15 -10.68 -9.31
CA THR A 98 3.74 -11.37 -8.09
C THR A 98 3.79 -10.38 -6.92
N PRO A 99 2.95 -10.56 -5.88
CA PRO A 99 2.96 -9.68 -4.72
C PRO A 99 4.32 -9.60 -4.01
N GLU A 100 5.22 -10.56 -4.26
CA GLU A 100 6.61 -10.51 -3.79
C GLU A 100 7.49 -9.56 -4.61
N GLU A 101 7.35 -9.57 -5.94
CA GLU A 101 8.12 -8.71 -6.84
C GLU A 101 7.73 -7.24 -6.69
N GLU A 102 6.44 -6.95 -6.53
CA GLU A 102 5.96 -5.60 -6.22
C GLU A 102 6.58 -5.07 -4.93
N LYS A 103 6.63 -5.89 -3.87
CA LYS A 103 7.29 -5.53 -2.60
C LYS A 103 8.78 -5.27 -2.79
N ARG A 104 9.46 -6.08 -3.61
CA ARG A 104 10.88 -5.87 -3.94
C ARG A 104 11.10 -4.56 -4.68
N GLN A 105 10.31 -4.28 -5.72
CA GLN A 105 10.37 -3.04 -6.48
C GLN A 105 10.06 -1.82 -5.61
N ALA A 106 9.02 -1.88 -4.77
CA ALA A 106 8.67 -0.81 -3.83
C ALA A 106 9.77 -0.57 -2.80
N SER A 107 10.46 -1.62 -2.35
CA SER A 107 11.63 -1.50 -1.47
C SER A 107 12.78 -0.78 -2.16
N LEU A 108 13.13 -1.19 -3.39
CA LEU A 108 14.17 -0.56 -4.20
C LEU A 108 13.85 0.91 -4.51
N HIS A 109 12.60 1.20 -4.89
CA HIS A 109 12.13 2.55 -5.15
C HIS A 109 12.25 3.45 -3.90
N ARG A 110 11.79 2.98 -2.74
CA ARG A 110 11.97 3.69 -1.46
C ARG A 110 13.44 3.93 -1.12
N HIS A 111 14.32 2.97 -1.40
CA HIS A 111 15.76 3.13 -1.19
C HIS A 111 16.36 4.21 -2.09
N ARG A 112 15.96 4.24 -3.38
CA ARG A 112 16.40 5.26 -4.35
C ARG A 112 15.96 6.66 -3.94
N LEU A 113 14.70 6.84 -3.55
CA LEU A 113 14.17 8.14 -3.10
C LEU A 113 14.93 8.67 -1.87
N LYS A 114 15.08 7.84 -0.82
CA LYS A 114 15.83 8.21 0.40
C LYS A 114 17.29 8.59 0.09
N SER A 115 17.93 7.91 -0.86
CA SER A 115 19.29 8.21 -1.28
C SER A 115 19.37 9.57 -1.99
N ARG A 116 18.40 9.86 -2.87
CA ARG A 116 18.28 11.14 -3.58
C ARG A 116 18.06 12.31 -2.62
N GLU A 117 17.13 12.16 -1.68
CA GLU A 117 16.86 13.16 -0.63
C GLU A 117 18.11 13.43 0.21
N ARG A 118 18.82 12.37 0.65
CA ARG A 118 20.07 12.52 1.41
C ARG A 118 21.12 13.29 0.63
N TYR A 119 21.27 13.00 -0.66
CA TYR A 119 22.22 13.71 -1.53
C TYR A 119 21.83 15.18 -1.73
N GLN A 120 20.55 15.49 -1.90
CA GLN A 120 20.05 16.86 -2.01
C GLN A 120 20.36 17.67 -0.74
N LYS A 121 20.15 17.12 0.45
CA LYS A 121 20.49 17.79 1.72
C LYS A 121 21.98 18.08 1.87
N ILE A 122 22.84 17.17 1.41
CA ILE A 122 24.29 17.38 1.39
C ILE A 122 24.66 18.48 0.38
N LYS A 123 24.06 18.48 -0.82
CA LYS A 123 24.33 19.47 -1.87
C LYS A 123 23.88 20.89 -1.48
N VAL A 124 22.77 21.01 -0.74
CA VAL A 124 22.25 22.29 -0.23
C VAL A 124 23.03 22.80 0.99
N GLY A 125 23.91 21.99 1.57
CA GLY A 125 24.75 22.38 2.71
C GLY A 125 24.07 22.27 4.07
N GLU A 126 22.87 21.69 4.15
CA GLU A 126 22.18 21.42 5.43
C GLU A 126 22.97 20.43 6.30
N HIS A 127 23.72 19.53 5.67
CA HIS A 127 24.52 18.50 6.35
C HIS A 127 25.89 18.29 5.68
N ALA A 128 26.96 18.55 6.42
CA ALA A 128 28.30 18.15 6.01
C ALA A 128 28.51 16.63 6.21
N ALA A 129 29.10 15.96 5.23
CA ALA A 129 29.42 14.54 5.34
C ALA A 129 30.40 14.32 6.51
N GLY A 130 29.95 13.57 7.53
CA GLY A 130 30.76 13.21 8.71
C GLY A 130 30.48 14.03 9.97
N GLN A 131 29.71 15.11 9.89
CA GLN A 131 29.35 15.90 11.08
C GLN A 131 28.17 15.25 11.83
N PRO A 132 28.20 15.16 13.17
CA PRO A 132 27.09 14.61 13.94
C PRO A 132 25.85 15.49 13.87
N PHE A 133 24.68 14.85 13.86
CA PHE A 133 23.37 15.51 13.92
C PHE A 133 23.08 15.92 15.36
N LYS A 134 22.69 17.18 15.56
CA LYS A 134 22.11 17.65 16.82
C LYS A 134 20.62 17.33 16.82
N LEU A 135 20.21 16.42 17.70
CA LEU A 135 18.85 15.90 17.81
C LEU A 135 18.30 16.13 19.21
N ILE A 136 16.99 16.16 19.36
CA ILE A 136 16.32 16.30 20.66
C ILE A 136 15.84 14.94 21.13
N CYS A 137 16.17 14.58 22.37
CA CYS A 137 15.76 13.31 22.96
C CYS A 137 14.26 13.31 23.25
N LYS A 138 13.51 12.35 22.68
CA LYS A 138 12.06 12.19 22.94
C LYS A 138 11.70 11.90 24.40
N CYS A 139 12.66 11.47 25.23
CA CYS A 139 12.42 11.13 26.63
C CYS A 139 12.70 12.29 27.60
N CYS A 140 13.82 12.99 27.44
CA CYS A 140 14.24 14.05 28.37
C CYS A 140 14.14 15.47 27.80
N GLY A 141 13.96 15.62 26.48
CA GLY A 141 13.93 16.93 25.82
C GLY A 141 15.31 17.58 25.65
N GLU A 142 16.39 16.92 26.08
CA GLU A 142 17.74 17.46 25.94
C GLU A 142 18.28 17.26 24.52
N GLU A 143 19.09 18.23 24.08
CA GLU A 143 19.86 18.16 22.85
C GLU A 143 21.03 17.17 22.99
N PHE A 144 21.23 16.32 21.98
CA PHE A 144 22.32 15.36 21.94
C PHE A 144 22.85 15.16 20.51
N GLU A 145 24.06 14.63 20.40
CA GLU A 145 24.73 14.40 19.12
C GLU A 145 24.64 12.94 18.68
N SER A 146 24.32 12.71 17.40
CA SER A 146 24.26 11.35 16.83
C SER A 146 24.84 11.27 15.43
N LYS A 147 25.44 10.12 15.10
CA LYS A 147 25.89 9.80 13.73
C LYS A 147 24.71 9.50 12.78
N ARG A 148 23.53 9.18 13.32
CA ARG A 148 22.33 8.83 12.54
C ARG A 148 21.28 9.91 12.76
N SER A 149 20.68 10.40 11.68
CA SER A 149 19.65 11.45 11.73
C SER A 149 18.32 10.97 12.34
N ASN A 150 18.11 9.65 12.49
CA ASN A 150 16.88 9.05 13.01
C ASN A 150 16.99 8.56 14.45
N THR A 151 18.06 8.88 15.16
CA THR A 151 18.21 8.51 16.57
C THR A 151 17.22 9.31 17.42
N LEU A 152 16.39 8.62 18.21
CA LEU A 152 15.32 9.26 18.98
C LEU A 152 15.70 9.61 20.43
N PHE A 153 16.74 8.98 20.96
CA PHE A 153 17.09 9.03 22.38
C PHE A 153 18.58 9.31 22.54
N CYS A 154 18.94 10.13 23.53
CA CYS A 154 20.33 10.44 23.86
C CYS A 154 21.13 9.23 24.38
N GLY A 155 20.44 8.17 24.84
CA GLY A 155 21.08 6.94 25.30
C GLY A 155 20.09 5.81 25.62
N PRO A 156 20.61 4.63 26.00
CA PRO A 156 19.79 3.45 26.30
C PRO A 156 18.84 3.65 27.48
N ASN A 157 19.23 4.46 28.48
CA ASN A 157 18.40 4.75 29.65
C ASN A 157 17.15 5.55 29.27
N CYS A 158 17.32 6.62 28.48
CA CYS A 158 16.19 7.40 27.96
C CYS A 158 15.29 6.58 27.04
N ARG A 159 15.87 5.66 26.25
CA ARG A 159 15.08 4.70 25.45
C ARG A 159 14.22 3.80 26.35
N ALA A 160 14.82 3.18 27.37
CA ALA A 160 14.11 2.29 28.28
C ALA A 160 13.02 3.04 29.06
N LYS A 161 13.33 4.23 29.57
CA LYS A 161 12.40 5.08 30.32
C LYS A 161 11.19 5.47 29.48
N PHE A 162 11.38 5.87 28.22
CA PHE A 162 10.29 6.21 27.31
C PHE A 162 9.32 5.04 27.09
N TYR A 163 9.85 3.86 26.73
CA TYR A 163 8.99 2.68 26.51
C TYR A 163 8.32 2.19 27.80
N GLN A 164 8.97 2.33 28.96
CA GLN A 164 8.35 2.03 30.26
C GLN A 164 7.20 3.00 30.57
N GLN A 165 7.35 4.28 30.25
CA GLN A 165 6.29 5.28 30.41
C GLN A 165 5.12 5.00 29.48
N GLU A 166 5.35 4.67 28.20
CA GLU A 166 4.29 4.27 27.27
C GLU A 166 3.55 3.02 27.76
N ALA A 167 4.28 2.00 28.22
CA ALA A 167 3.68 0.78 28.78
C ALA A 167 2.94 1.03 30.11
N ALA A 168 3.33 2.04 30.88
CA ALA A 168 2.61 2.47 32.08
C ALA A 168 1.33 3.23 31.71
N ALA A 169 1.38 4.12 30.72
CA ALA A 169 0.22 4.84 30.20
C ALA A 169 -0.82 3.87 29.61
N GLY A 170 -0.39 2.89 28.81
CA GLY A 170 -1.28 1.86 28.26
C GLY A 170 -1.95 0.96 29.30
N ARG A 171 -1.37 0.84 30.51
CA ARG A 171 -1.97 0.14 31.67
C ARG A 171 -2.68 1.05 32.65
N SER A 172 -2.57 2.37 32.48
CA SER A 172 -3.21 3.33 33.36
C SER A 172 -4.73 3.26 33.15
N ARG A 173 -5.46 3.30 34.26
CA ARG A 173 -6.91 3.29 34.29
C ARG A 173 -7.40 4.20 35.40
N GLU A 174 -8.57 4.77 35.18
CA GLU A 174 -9.30 5.55 36.16
C GLU A 174 -9.97 4.60 37.15
N CYS A 175 -9.87 4.92 38.44
CA CYS A 175 -10.43 4.14 39.53
C CYS A 175 -11.06 5.11 40.54
N VAL A 176 -12.17 4.67 41.14
CA VAL A 176 -12.85 5.42 42.21
C VAL A 176 -12.36 4.92 43.56
N CYS A 177 -12.01 5.84 44.46
CA CYS A 177 -11.57 5.49 45.80
C CYS A 177 -12.71 4.94 46.65
N GLY A 178 -12.56 3.74 47.20
CA GLY A 178 -13.56 3.10 48.06
C GLY A 178 -13.79 3.74 49.44
N ASN A 179 -13.05 4.79 49.81
CA ASN A 179 -13.27 5.54 51.06
C ASN A 179 -13.88 6.93 50.82
N CYS A 180 -13.29 7.71 49.91
CA CYS A 180 -13.65 9.12 49.70
C CYS A 180 -14.41 9.37 48.39
N GLY A 181 -14.60 8.37 47.54
CA GLY A 181 -15.31 8.51 46.27
C GLY A 181 -14.59 9.31 45.19
N LYS A 182 -13.36 9.78 45.43
CA LYS A 182 -12.58 10.54 44.44
C LYS A 182 -12.02 9.63 43.36
N GLU A 183 -12.07 10.10 42.12
CA GLU A 183 -11.43 9.47 40.97
C GLU A 183 -9.92 9.70 41.01
N PHE A 184 -9.15 8.66 40.68
CA PHE A 184 -7.69 8.71 40.59
C PHE A 184 -7.18 7.71 39.54
N THR A 185 -6.00 7.96 39.00
CA THR A 185 -5.38 7.07 38.01
C THR A 185 -4.44 6.08 38.68
N THR A 186 -4.47 4.83 38.22
CA THR A 186 -3.54 3.80 38.69
C THR A 186 -3.17 2.84 37.58
N THR A 187 -1.94 2.34 37.63
CA THR A 187 -1.44 1.29 36.73
C THR A 187 -1.63 -0.12 37.30
N ARG A 188 -2.06 -0.24 38.55
CA ARG A 188 -2.15 -1.51 39.27
C ARG A 188 -3.59 -2.03 39.35
N SER A 189 -3.72 -3.33 39.09
CA SER A 189 -4.85 -4.26 39.32
C SER A 189 -5.80 -4.02 40.49
N ASN A 190 -5.17 -3.86 41.65
CA ASN A 190 -5.81 -4.17 42.92
C ASN A 190 -5.90 -2.96 43.84
N VAL A 191 -5.60 -1.76 43.31
CA VAL A 191 -5.64 -0.53 44.10
C VAL A 191 -7.09 -0.06 44.25
N LYS A 192 -7.54 0.03 45.50
CA LYS A 192 -8.92 0.40 45.87
C LYS A 192 -9.03 1.81 46.46
N TYR A 193 -7.92 2.41 46.87
CA TYR A 193 -7.91 3.69 47.58
C TYR A 193 -6.94 4.65 46.92
N CYS A 194 -7.31 5.94 46.85
CA CYS A 194 -6.50 6.97 46.20
C CYS A 194 -5.22 7.32 46.98
N CYS A 195 -5.20 7.10 48.30
CA CYS A 195 -4.06 7.40 49.15
C CYS A 195 -4.07 6.53 50.42
N GLU A 196 -2.91 6.47 51.11
CA GLU A 196 -2.74 5.65 52.31
C GLU A 196 -3.67 6.09 53.46
N ALA A 197 -3.93 7.40 53.59
CA ALA A 197 -4.87 7.91 54.59
C ALA A 197 -6.29 7.34 54.40
N CYS A 198 -6.78 7.34 53.14
CA CYS A 198 -8.08 6.76 52.80
C CYS A 198 -8.13 5.25 53.07
N GLN A 199 -7.03 4.54 52.80
CA GLN A 199 -6.93 3.11 53.11
C GLN A 199 -7.03 2.85 54.61
N ARG A 200 -6.25 3.58 55.43
CA ARG A 200 -6.27 3.45 56.89
C ARG A 200 -7.64 3.78 57.48
N GLU A 201 -8.30 4.82 56.97
CA GLU A 201 -9.63 5.23 57.42
C GLU A 201 -10.70 4.19 57.07
N ALA A 202 -10.71 3.68 55.83
CA ALA A 202 -11.62 2.60 55.44
C ALA A 202 -11.42 1.34 56.30
N HIS A 203 -10.16 0.96 56.56
CA HIS A 203 -9.86 -0.18 57.43
C HIS A 203 -10.35 0.06 58.87
N ARG A 204 -10.23 1.29 59.40
CA ARG A 204 -10.76 1.67 60.71
C ARG A 204 -12.28 1.53 60.77
N LYS A 205 -13.00 2.07 59.77
CA LYS A 205 -14.48 1.95 59.66
C LYS A 205 -14.92 0.49 59.57
N MET A 206 -14.25 -0.32 58.74
CA MET A 206 -14.55 -1.75 58.61
C MET A 206 -14.36 -2.52 59.92
N ARG A 207 -13.31 -2.22 60.70
CA ARG A 207 -13.10 -2.84 62.03
C ARG A 207 -14.23 -2.48 62.99
N TYR A 208 -14.62 -1.21 63.04
CA TYR A 208 -15.73 -0.74 63.88
C TYR A 208 -17.06 -1.43 63.53
N HIS A 209 -17.44 -1.47 62.25
CA HIS A 209 -18.68 -2.13 61.83
C HIS A 209 -18.67 -3.64 62.11
N ARG A 210 -17.52 -4.32 61.98
CA ARG A 210 -17.40 -5.74 62.36
C ARG A 210 -17.64 -5.95 63.85
N GLN A 211 -17.02 -5.14 64.71
CA GLN A 211 -17.21 -5.22 66.16
C GLN A 211 -18.68 -4.98 66.54
N LYS A 212 -19.28 -3.91 65.99
CA LYS A 212 -20.69 -3.61 66.24
C LYS A 212 -21.62 -4.75 65.81
N ARG A 213 -21.41 -5.34 64.62
CA ARG A 213 -22.18 -6.51 64.17
C ARG A 213 -22.00 -7.72 65.09
N THR A 214 -20.80 -7.97 65.58
CA THR A 214 -20.58 -9.07 66.54
C THR A 214 -21.24 -8.81 67.89
N GLU A 215 -21.34 -7.56 68.33
CA GLU A 215 -22.06 -7.17 69.54
C GLU A 215 -23.58 -7.31 69.36
N GLU A 216 -24.13 -6.82 68.25
CA GLU A 216 -25.55 -6.97 67.87
C GLU A 216 -25.95 -8.45 67.79
N GLN A 217 -25.14 -9.28 67.12
CA GLN A 217 -25.37 -10.74 67.04
C GLN A 217 -25.26 -11.42 68.41
N ARG A 218 -24.40 -10.93 69.32
CA ARG A 218 -24.33 -11.45 70.68
C ARG A 218 -25.56 -11.08 71.51
N SER A 219 -26.13 -9.88 71.31
CA SER A 219 -27.35 -9.46 71.99
C SER A 219 -28.62 -10.13 71.49
N GLU A 220 -28.64 -10.64 70.25
CA GLU A 220 -29.78 -11.38 69.69
C GLU A 220 -29.80 -12.88 70.09
N ILE A 221 -28.70 -13.40 70.64
CA ILE A 221 -28.54 -14.80 71.05
C ILE A 221 -28.83 -15.00 72.56
N VAL A 222 -29.07 -13.92 73.30
CA VAL A 222 -29.47 -13.92 74.73
C VAL A 222 -30.97 -13.62 74.84
#